data_AF-A0A1H1WVG4-F1
#
_entry.id   AF-A0A1H1WVG4-F1
#
_cell.length_a   1.000
_cell.length_b   1.000
_cell.length_c   1.000
_cell.angle_alpha   90.00
_cell.angle_beta   90.00
_cell.angle_gamma   90.00
#
_symmetry.space_group_name_H-M   'P 1'
#
loop_
_entity.id
_entity.type
_entity.pdbx_description
1 polymer ?
#
loop_
_entity_poly.entity_id
_entity_poly.type
_entity_poly.pdbx_seq_one_letter_code
_entity_poly.pdbx_strand_id
1 'polypeptide(L)'
;MTVAAQRIRDVLEQEYAVLRREVEARLAEYYFESSSDRFNIYPHITTAALRQLTDSGEVVAEEGATRGSSVIPTIHFSETKGRATNINRAAARKRLLYARFRSWSQASSRYPRGQIGPAGEAALRAAVIRSQQVNPFFADAGEVAEQFGYRFDGPLDSGGFVLSPGPTAMPVPVAVLIEMKNLRTWLYAKDPEVWQVLRKAQRLQLHDPSLNVFPVLVCRRAHAQVRWMGQQLGFMVIETKANFIGTVDERDAREVRTELQFIDLKVGAEPSKAMIKTFAATIPRWAAHYASTWRTRCHDPSFADPMAVLASSRDDAERDDAMEELLEASEALDLPGWRLNDYRPSRDDQDDVDEDDIDEDVPG
;
A
#
# COMPACT_ATOMS: atom_id res chain seq x y z
N MET A 1 13.05 10.62 -23.15
CA MET A 1 11.99 11.24 -22.31
C MET A 1 11.18 10.12 -21.68
N THR A 2 10.94 10.12 -20.37
CA THR A 2 10.30 8.96 -19.71
C THR A 2 8.80 8.91 -20.04
N VAL A 3 8.25 7.71 -20.23
CA VAL A 3 6.79 7.49 -20.48
C VAL A 3 5.94 8.17 -19.39
N ALA A 4 6.39 8.12 -18.14
CA ALA A 4 5.72 8.78 -17.01
C ALA A 4 5.60 10.30 -17.16
N ALA A 5 6.67 10.98 -17.58
CA ALA A 5 6.62 12.42 -17.80
C ALA A 5 5.61 12.78 -18.90
N GLN A 6 5.57 12.00 -19.99
CA GLN A 6 4.59 12.21 -21.05
C GLN A 6 3.15 12.01 -20.54
N ARG A 7 2.88 10.93 -19.80
CA ARG A 7 1.53 10.69 -19.25
C ARG A 7 1.08 11.77 -18.25
N ILE A 8 2.00 12.35 -17.49
CA ILE A 8 1.69 13.50 -16.64
C ILE A 8 1.25 14.70 -17.49
N ARG A 9 1.94 14.98 -18.61
CA ARG A 9 1.53 16.05 -19.53
C ARG A 9 0.14 15.80 -20.10
N ASP A 10 -0.14 14.58 -20.59
CA ASP A 10 -1.45 14.21 -21.13
C ASP A 10 -2.57 14.48 -20.09
N VAL A 11 -2.33 14.12 -18.82
CA VAL A 11 -3.27 14.40 -17.72
C VAL A 11 -3.45 15.91 -17.49
N LEU A 12 -2.36 16.69 -17.50
CA LEU A 12 -2.42 18.14 -17.33
C LEU A 12 -3.11 18.86 -18.49
N GLU A 13 -2.97 18.36 -19.72
CA GLU A 13 -3.67 18.90 -20.89
C GLU A 13 -5.19 18.73 -20.77
N GLN A 14 -5.64 17.60 -20.21
CA GLN A 14 -7.05 17.29 -20.03
C GLN A 14 -7.65 17.99 -18.80
N GLU A 15 -6.95 17.97 -17.67
CA GLU A 15 -7.48 18.38 -16.37
C GLU A 15 -7.13 19.82 -16.00
N TYR A 16 -6.19 20.45 -16.72
CA TYR A 16 -5.59 21.78 -16.47
C TYR A 16 -4.81 21.93 -15.16
N ALA A 17 -5.29 21.35 -14.07
CA ALA A 17 -4.60 21.29 -12.79
C ALA A 17 -4.99 20.02 -12.03
N VAL A 18 -4.02 19.41 -11.35
CA VAL A 18 -4.21 18.13 -10.64
C VAL A 18 -3.49 18.13 -9.30
N LEU A 19 -3.84 17.16 -8.45
CA LEU A 19 -3.10 16.89 -7.21
C LEU A 19 -2.05 15.82 -7.44
N ARG A 20 -0.97 15.80 -6.67
CA ARG A 20 0.00 14.70 -6.71
C ARG A 20 -0.67 13.33 -6.51
N ARG A 21 -1.58 13.23 -5.53
CA ARG A 21 -2.32 11.99 -5.25
C ARG A 21 -3.31 11.60 -6.36
N GLU A 22 -3.78 12.57 -7.14
CA GLU A 22 -4.63 12.33 -8.31
C GLU A 22 -3.78 11.82 -9.49
N VAL A 23 -2.57 12.36 -9.69
CA VAL A 23 -1.63 11.82 -10.68
C VAL A 23 -1.31 10.36 -10.36
N GLU A 24 -1.01 10.05 -9.09
CA GLU A 24 -0.79 8.67 -8.65
C GLU A 24 -2.01 7.78 -8.93
N ALA A 25 -3.22 8.25 -8.62
CA ALA A 25 -4.45 7.49 -8.88
C ALA A 25 -4.66 7.24 -10.39
N ARG A 26 -4.45 8.25 -11.22
CA ARG A 26 -4.61 8.14 -12.67
C ARG A 26 -3.58 7.19 -13.27
N LEU A 27 -2.30 7.35 -12.93
CA LEU A 27 -1.20 6.67 -13.62
C LEU A 27 -0.84 5.30 -13.04
N ALA A 28 -1.03 5.10 -11.74
CA ALA A 28 -0.68 3.84 -11.07
C ALA A 28 -1.87 2.90 -10.85
N GLU A 29 -3.11 3.41 -10.95
CA GLU A 29 -4.32 2.64 -10.57
C GLU A 29 -5.33 2.54 -11.71
N TYR A 30 -5.62 3.64 -12.42
CA TYR A 30 -6.64 3.66 -13.48
C TYR A 30 -6.18 3.05 -14.81
N TYR A 31 -4.94 3.34 -15.26
CA TYR A 31 -4.42 2.83 -16.54
C TYR A 31 -4.42 1.29 -16.63
N PHE A 32 -4.29 0.60 -15.49
CA PHE A 32 -4.33 -0.86 -15.40
C PHE A 32 -5.62 -1.49 -15.95
N GLU A 33 -6.76 -0.83 -15.75
CA GLU A 33 -8.07 -1.40 -16.05
C GLU A 33 -8.58 -1.01 -17.45
N SER A 34 -8.02 0.04 -18.07
CA SER A 34 -8.58 0.63 -19.30
C SER A 34 -7.67 0.65 -20.53
N SER A 35 -6.35 0.43 -20.44
CA SER A 35 -5.45 0.45 -21.60
C SER A 35 -4.98 -0.94 -22.02
N SER A 36 -4.92 -1.19 -23.33
CA SER A 36 -4.34 -2.40 -23.96
C SER A 36 -2.95 -2.74 -23.45
N ASP A 37 -2.15 -1.72 -23.11
CA ASP A 37 -0.72 -1.86 -22.83
C ASP A 37 -0.41 -2.34 -21.40
N ARG A 38 -1.43 -2.53 -20.54
CA ARG A 38 -1.35 -3.10 -19.16
C ARG A 38 -0.15 -2.65 -18.29
N PHE A 39 0.43 -1.48 -18.53
CA PHE A 39 1.62 -1.03 -17.81
C PHE A 39 1.26 -0.07 -16.68
N ASN A 40 1.61 -0.44 -15.43
CA ASN A 40 1.45 0.43 -14.27
C ASN A 40 2.68 1.33 -14.10
N ILE A 41 2.45 2.65 -14.02
CA ILE A 41 3.50 3.58 -13.62
C ILE A 41 3.47 3.69 -12.11
N TYR A 42 4.39 3.00 -11.43
CA TYR A 42 4.44 3.00 -9.98
C TYR A 42 4.60 4.43 -9.40
N PRO A 43 4.07 4.70 -8.19
CA PRO A 43 4.09 6.06 -7.62
C PRO A 43 5.49 6.67 -7.43
N HIS A 44 6.53 5.85 -7.24
CA HIS A 44 7.91 6.35 -7.18
C HIS A 44 8.39 6.87 -8.55
N ILE A 45 7.96 6.23 -9.65
CA ILE A 45 8.24 6.68 -11.02
C ILE A 45 7.48 7.98 -11.31
N THR A 46 6.21 8.08 -10.90
CA THR A 46 5.45 9.33 -11.06
C THR A 46 6.05 10.47 -10.24
N THR A 47 6.55 10.16 -9.03
CA THR A 47 7.24 11.14 -8.18
C THR A 47 8.52 11.65 -8.84
N ALA A 48 9.36 10.75 -9.35
CA ALA A 48 10.60 11.11 -10.05
C ALA A 48 10.32 11.94 -11.31
N ALA A 49 9.31 11.54 -12.10
CA ALA A 49 8.90 12.26 -13.29
C ALA A 49 8.35 13.66 -12.98
N LEU A 50 7.52 13.81 -11.94
CA LEU A 50 7.03 15.12 -11.49
C LEU A 50 8.19 16.02 -11.06
N ARG A 51 9.15 15.48 -10.29
CA ARG A 51 10.35 16.24 -9.89
C ARG A 51 11.13 16.71 -11.11
N GLN A 52 11.37 15.84 -12.09
CA GLN A 52 12.04 16.20 -13.33
C GLN A 52 11.32 17.34 -14.07
N LEU A 53 9.98 17.25 -14.20
CA LEU A 53 9.18 18.28 -14.86
C LEU A 53 9.24 19.62 -14.10
N THR A 54 9.21 19.59 -12.77
CA THR A 54 9.36 20.79 -11.93
C THR A 54 10.76 21.38 -12.03
N ASP A 55 11.81 20.57 -11.94
CA ASP A 55 13.21 21.01 -12.04
C ASP A 55 13.51 21.62 -13.42
N SER A 56 12.86 21.11 -14.47
CA SER A 56 12.94 21.69 -15.83
C SER A 56 12.15 22.99 -16.02
N GLY A 57 11.34 23.40 -15.03
CA GLY A 57 10.47 24.56 -15.10
C GLY A 57 9.22 24.38 -15.96
N GLU A 58 8.92 23.16 -16.43
CA GLU A 58 7.76 22.89 -17.29
C GLU A 58 6.44 22.93 -16.52
N VAL A 59 6.45 22.48 -15.27
CA VAL A 59 5.29 22.48 -14.36
C VAL A 59 5.65 23.13 -13.04
N VAL A 60 4.64 23.70 -12.38
CA VAL A 60 4.76 24.27 -11.03
C VAL A 60 3.75 23.64 -10.10
N ALA A 61 4.10 23.56 -8.81
CA ALA A 61 3.18 23.21 -7.74
C ALA A 61 2.77 24.49 -7.01
N GLU A 62 1.54 24.95 -7.23
CA GLU A 62 1.02 26.17 -6.63
C GLU A 62 0.17 25.84 -5.41
N GLU A 63 0.57 26.39 -4.26
CA GLU A 63 -0.19 26.32 -3.02
C GLU A 63 -1.42 27.22 -3.06
N GLY A 64 -2.57 26.68 -2.65
CA GLY A 64 -3.78 27.47 -2.48
C GLY A 64 -4.52 27.09 -1.21
N ALA A 65 -5.02 28.11 -0.52
CA ALA A 65 -5.84 27.93 0.67
C ALA A 65 -7.26 27.48 0.29
N THR A 66 -7.80 26.57 1.09
CA THR A 66 -9.23 26.24 1.09
C THR A 66 -9.96 27.07 2.13
N ARG A 67 -11.30 27.10 2.08
CA ARG A 67 -12.14 27.81 3.07
C ARG A 67 -11.88 27.37 4.52
N GLY A 68 -11.34 26.17 4.74
CA GLY A 68 -10.95 25.64 6.05
C GLY A 68 -9.48 25.86 6.41
N SER A 69 -8.82 26.86 5.81
CA SER A 69 -7.40 27.23 6.04
C SER A 69 -6.36 26.16 5.73
N SER A 70 -6.77 24.99 5.20
CA SER A 70 -5.83 23.98 4.72
C SER A 70 -5.22 24.44 3.39
N VAL A 71 -3.89 24.42 3.32
CA VAL A 71 -3.13 24.64 2.09
C VAL A 71 -3.02 23.31 1.34
N ILE A 72 -3.43 23.31 0.07
CA ILE A 72 -3.37 22.13 -0.80
C ILE A 72 -2.68 22.52 -2.10
N PRO A 73 -1.50 21.95 -2.40
CA PRO A 73 -0.79 22.24 -3.64
C PRO A 73 -1.47 21.57 -4.83
N THR A 74 -1.59 22.28 -5.93
CA THR A 74 -2.03 21.77 -7.23
C THR A 74 -0.94 21.97 -8.26
N ILE A 75 -0.78 20.99 -9.13
CA ILE A 75 0.24 20.94 -10.16
C ILE A 75 -0.40 21.35 -11.49
N HIS A 76 0.25 22.25 -12.22
CA HIS A 76 -0.17 22.67 -13.57
C HIS A 76 1.05 23.10 -14.39
N PHE A 77 0.86 23.29 -15.71
CA PHE A 77 1.90 23.84 -16.58
C PHE A 77 2.30 25.25 -16.16
N SER A 78 3.60 25.58 -16.25
CA SER A 78 4.12 26.92 -15.96
C SER A 78 3.63 27.97 -16.98
N GLU A 79 3.47 27.58 -18.24
CA GLU A 79 2.86 28.43 -19.27
C GLU A 79 1.33 28.45 -19.10
N THR A 80 0.81 29.62 -18.74
CA THR A 80 -0.62 29.81 -18.40
C THR A 80 -1.37 30.65 -19.42
N LYS A 81 -0.69 31.23 -20.42
CA LYS A 81 -1.32 32.09 -21.43
C LYS A 81 -2.42 31.33 -22.17
N GLY A 82 -3.62 31.91 -22.18
CA GLY A 82 -4.80 31.31 -22.82
C GLY A 82 -5.45 30.17 -22.03
N ARG A 83 -4.88 29.73 -20.89
CA ARG A 83 -5.42 28.63 -20.06
C ARG A 83 -5.62 28.99 -18.59
N ALA A 84 -5.15 30.16 -18.14
CA ALA A 84 -5.18 30.60 -16.74
C ALA A 84 -6.54 30.44 -16.05
N THR A 85 -7.64 30.84 -16.70
CA THR A 85 -8.99 30.70 -16.13
C THR A 85 -9.38 29.23 -15.88
N ASN A 86 -9.04 28.34 -16.81
CA ASN A 86 -9.32 26.90 -16.68
C ASN A 86 -8.46 26.28 -15.57
N ILE A 87 -7.16 26.64 -15.52
CA ILE A 87 -6.24 26.23 -14.45
C ILE A 87 -6.78 26.63 -13.09
N ASN A 88 -7.13 27.91 -12.90
CA ASN A 88 -7.65 28.42 -11.63
C ASN A 88 -8.95 27.73 -11.20
N ARG A 89 -9.87 27.50 -12.14
CA ARG A 89 -11.13 26.79 -11.87
C ARG A 89 -10.88 25.33 -11.48
N ALA A 90 -10.04 24.63 -12.23
CA ALA A 90 -9.67 23.24 -11.94
C ALA A 90 -8.99 23.16 -10.58
N ALA A 91 -7.95 23.95 -10.34
CA ALA A 91 -7.21 23.97 -9.08
C ALA A 91 -8.13 24.21 -7.88
N ALA A 92 -9.01 25.22 -7.93
CA ALA A 92 -9.98 25.49 -6.87
C ALA A 92 -10.91 24.29 -6.60
N ARG A 93 -11.38 23.63 -7.66
CA ARG A 93 -12.23 22.45 -7.57
C ARG A 93 -11.49 21.26 -6.94
N LYS A 94 -10.28 20.94 -7.40
CA LYS A 94 -9.47 19.83 -6.88
C LYS A 94 -9.10 20.05 -5.41
N ARG A 95 -8.72 21.27 -5.03
CA ARG A 95 -8.45 21.63 -3.62
C ARG A 95 -9.69 21.42 -2.74
N LEU A 96 -10.87 21.84 -3.18
CA LEU A 96 -12.13 21.64 -2.46
C LEU A 96 -12.43 20.16 -2.23
N LEU A 97 -12.30 19.33 -3.27
CA LEU A 97 -12.56 17.90 -3.19
C LEU A 97 -11.57 17.19 -2.28
N TYR A 98 -10.29 17.55 -2.37
CA TYR A 98 -9.27 16.94 -1.52
C TYR A 98 -9.36 17.39 -0.07
N ALA A 99 -9.77 18.63 0.20
CA ALA A 99 -10.11 19.06 1.55
C ALA A 99 -11.27 18.24 2.13
N ARG A 100 -12.28 17.93 1.31
CA ARG A 100 -13.38 17.03 1.72
C ARG A 100 -12.86 15.62 2.01
N PHE A 101 -12.03 15.07 1.15
CA PHE A 101 -11.41 13.77 1.40
C PHE A 101 -10.59 13.76 2.71
N ARG A 102 -9.78 14.80 2.95
CA ARG A 102 -9.01 14.95 4.19
C ARG A 102 -9.90 15.11 5.43
N SER A 103 -11.07 15.72 5.32
CA SER A 103 -11.97 15.86 6.47
C SER A 103 -12.56 14.51 6.92
N TRP A 104 -12.56 13.49 6.05
CA TRP A 104 -12.95 12.13 6.43
C TRP A 104 -11.88 11.38 7.21
N SER A 105 -10.60 11.71 7.01
CA SER A 105 -9.49 11.10 7.78
C SER A 105 -9.20 11.82 9.09
N GLN A 106 -9.52 13.12 9.18
CA GLN A 106 -9.23 13.93 10.36
C GLN A 106 -10.21 13.70 11.51
N ALA A 107 -9.69 13.78 12.73
CA ALA A 107 -10.51 13.81 13.94
C ALA A 107 -11.45 15.03 13.94
N SER A 108 -12.69 14.82 14.35
CA SER A 108 -13.69 15.86 14.58
C SER A 108 -14.46 15.57 15.88
N SER A 109 -15.24 16.53 16.36
CA SER A 109 -16.09 16.32 17.55
C SER A 109 -17.04 15.14 17.39
N ARG A 110 -17.55 14.92 16.17
CA ARG A 110 -18.44 13.79 15.84
C ARG A 110 -17.68 12.49 15.61
N TYR A 111 -16.48 12.56 15.05
CA TYR A 111 -15.63 11.40 14.74
C TYR A 111 -14.21 11.60 15.30
N PRO A 112 -13.97 11.30 16.59
CA PRO A 112 -12.70 11.60 17.25
C PRO A 112 -11.47 10.89 16.65
N ARG A 113 -11.66 9.79 15.93
CA ARG A 113 -10.60 9.04 15.22
C ARG A 113 -10.66 9.21 13.69
N GLY A 114 -11.43 10.18 13.21
CA GLY A 114 -11.84 10.22 11.80
C GLY A 114 -12.76 9.05 11.43
N GLN A 115 -13.08 8.93 10.14
CA GLN A 115 -13.95 7.88 9.61
C GLN A 115 -13.18 6.83 8.82
N ILE A 116 -12.08 7.21 8.16
CA ILE A 116 -11.31 6.32 7.28
C ILE A 116 -10.65 5.18 8.08
N GLY A 117 -9.85 5.48 9.10
CA GLY A 117 -9.17 4.45 9.91
C GLY A 117 -10.15 3.42 10.49
N PRO A 118 -11.13 3.85 11.30
CA PRO A 118 -12.12 2.95 11.91
C PRO A 118 -12.94 2.13 10.91
N ALA A 119 -13.23 2.66 9.72
CA ALA A 119 -13.93 1.90 8.69
C ALA A 119 -13.08 0.74 8.13
N GLY A 120 -11.78 0.95 7.98
CA GLY A 120 -10.84 -0.10 7.60
C GLY A 120 -10.74 -1.20 8.67
N GLU A 121 -10.59 -0.80 9.93
CA GLU A 121 -10.55 -1.72 11.07
C GLU A 121 -11.86 -2.52 11.19
N ALA A 122 -13.01 -1.89 10.99
CA ALA A 122 -14.30 -2.59 10.99
C ALA A 122 -14.42 -3.61 9.84
N ALA A 123 -13.92 -3.28 8.64
CA ALA A 123 -13.87 -4.22 7.52
C ALA A 123 -12.94 -5.41 7.81
N LEU A 124 -11.78 -5.16 8.41
CA LEU A 124 -10.86 -6.21 8.87
C LEU A 124 -11.56 -7.16 9.85
N ARG A 125 -12.16 -6.63 10.91
CA ARG A 125 -12.85 -7.43 11.95
C ARG A 125 -13.95 -8.31 11.36
N ALA A 126 -14.77 -7.73 10.49
CA ALA A 126 -15.81 -8.47 9.79
C ALA A 126 -15.23 -9.60 8.91
N ALA A 127 -14.08 -9.39 8.27
CA ALA A 127 -13.42 -10.42 7.47
C ALA A 127 -12.89 -11.57 8.33
N VAL A 128 -12.26 -11.26 9.47
CA VAL A 128 -11.75 -12.25 10.42
C VAL A 128 -12.89 -13.11 10.94
N ILE A 129 -13.97 -12.50 11.45
CA ILE A 129 -15.15 -13.22 11.96
C ILE A 129 -15.77 -14.12 10.90
N ARG A 130 -15.98 -13.61 9.68
CA ARG A 130 -16.59 -14.37 8.58
C ARG A 130 -15.68 -15.45 8.01
N SER A 131 -14.37 -15.37 8.25
CA SER A 131 -13.44 -16.40 7.78
C SER A 131 -13.67 -17.73 8.47
N GLN A 132 -14.12 -17.72 9.73
CA GLN A 132 -14.29 -18.90 10.60
C GLN A 132 -13.04 -19.78 10.73
N GLN A 133 -11.86 -19.27 10.36
CA GLN A 133 -10.60 -20.02 10.36
C GLN A 133 -9.53 -19.36 11.22
N VAL A 134 -9.54 -18.03 11.29
CA VAL A 134 -8.85 -17.29 12.35
C VAL A 134 -9.77 -17.23 13.56
N ASN A 135 -9.40 -17.92 14.64
CA ASN A 135 -10.09 -17.84 15.93
C ASN A 135 -9.63 -16.56 16.65
N PRO A 136 -10.43 -15.50 16.69
CA PRO A 136 -9.96 -14.22 17.20
C PRO A 136 -9.71 -14.30 18.72
N PHE A 137 -8.76 -13.51 19.23
CA PHE A 137 -8.49 -13.46 20.68
C PHE A 137 -9.70 -12.91 21.46
N PHE A 138 -10.50 -12.05 20.82
CA PHE A 138 -11.76 -11.51 21.35
C PHE A 138 -12.91 -11.79 20.39
N ALA A 139 -14.12 -11.97 20.92
CA ALA A 139 -15.29 -12.38 20.12
C ALA A 139 -15.64 -11.41 18.97
N ASP A 140 -15.34 -10.12 19.13
CA ASP A 140 -15.55 -9.08 18.13
C ASP A 140 -14.36 -8.87 17.18
N ALA A 141 -13.31 -9.68 17.31
CA ALA A 141 -12.01 -9.50 16.66
C ALA A 141 -11.40 -8.11 16.89
N GLY A 142 -11.74 -7.46 18.01
CA GLY A 142 -11.34 -6.10 18.34
C GLY A 142 -9.86 -5.90 18.63
N GLU A 143 -9.55 -4.68 19.08
CA GLU A 143 -8.20 -4.26 19.45
C GLU A 143 -7.58 -5.19 20.50
N VAL A 144 -6.30 -5.54 20.33
CA VAL A 144 -5.56 -6.44 21.23
C VAL A 144 -4.43 -5.67 21.91
N ALA A 145 -4.64 -5.29 23.17
CA ALA A 145 -3.64 -4.57 23.96
C ALA A 145 -2.62 -5.49 24.66
N GLU A 146 -3.02 -6.71 24.98
CA GLU A 146 -2.21 -7.71 25.69
C GLU A 146 -2.59 -9.12 25.25
N GLN A 147 -1.59 -9.99 25.07
CA GLN A 147 -1.78 -11.42 24.81
C GLN A 147 -0.52 -12.18 25.23
N PHE A 148 -0.66 -13.42 25.71
CA PHE A 148 0.47 -14.27 26.16
C PHE A 148 1.32 -13.65 27.29
N GLY A 149 0.71 -12.84 28.16
CA GLY A 149 1.45 -12.11 29.20
C GLY A 149 2.31 -10.95 28.67
N TYR A 150 2.23 -10.65 27.38
CA TYR A 150 2.91 -9.53 26.74
C TYR A 150 1.95 -8.40 26.42
N ARG A 151 2.27 -7.19 26.89
CA ARG A 151 1.53 -5.95 26.58
C ARG A 151 2.17 -5.23 25.39
N PHE A 152 1.38 -4.96 24.35
CA PHE A 152 1.84 -4.27 23.16
C PHE A 152 2.01 -2.77 23.38
N ASP A 153 2.98 -2.18 22.68
CA ASP A 153 3.20 -0.73 22.60
C ASP A 153 2.20 -0.11 21.61
N GLY A 154 0.99 0.12 22.12
CA GLY A 154 -0.22 0.37 21.35
C GLY A 154 -0.92 -0.94 20.93
N PRO A 155 -2.27 -1.00 20.98
CA PRO A 155 -2.99 -2.22 20.64
C PRO A 155 -2.78 -2.61 19.18
N LEU A 156 -2.86 -3.91 18.87
CA LEU A 156 -3.08 -4.40 17.50
C LEU A 156 -4.53 -4.12 17.10
N ASP A 157 -4.78 -3.95 15.80
CA ASP A 157 -6.14 -3.74 15.30
C ASP A 157 -7.01 -5.00 15.38
N SER A 158 -6.39 -6.18 15.30
CA SER A 158 -7.02 -7.49 15.51
C SER A 158 -5.95 -8.55 15.77
N GLY A 159 -6.35 -9.72 16.27
CA GLY A 159 -5.48 -10.88 16.39
C GLY A 159 -6.25 -12.16 16.69
N GLY A 160 -5.59 -13.31 16.54
CA GLY A 160 -6.19 -14.61 16.79
C GLY A 160 -5.23 -15.77 16.64
N PHE A 161 -5.77 -16.99 16.65
CA PHE A 161 -5.02 -18.20 16.34
C PHE A 161 -5.55 -18.90 15.11
N VAL A 162 -4.64 -19.54 14.38
CA VAL A 162 -4.97 -20.53 13.37
C VAL A 162 -4.29 -21.86 13.68
N LEU A 163 -4.94 -22.96 13.30
CA LEU A 163 -4.31 -24.27 13.24
C LEU A 163 -3.79 -24.47 11.82
N SER A 164 -2.48 -24.42 11.65
CA SER A 164 -1.82 -24.60 10.36
C SER A 164 -1.39 -26.06 10.19
N PRO A 165 -1.37 -26.60 8.95
CA PRO A 165 -0.71 -27.88 8.70
C PRO A 165 0.72 -27.85 9.22
N GLY A 166 1.07 -28.84 10.04
CA GLY A 166 2.42 -29.02 10.55
C GLY A 166 3.26 -29.95 9.67
N PRO A 167 4.58 -30.05 9.94
CA PRO A 167 5.42 -31.08 9.32
C PRO A 167 5.09 -32.49 9.82
N THR A 168 4.34 -32.61 10.92
CA THR A 168 3.80 -33.87 11.43
C THR A 168 2.31 -33.97 11.09
N ALA A 169 1.69 -35.13 11.34
CA ALA A 169 0.23 -35.27 11.22
C ALA A 169 -0.57 -34.37 12.17
N MET A 170 0.08 -33.66 13.10
CA MET A 170 -0.56 -32.75 14.05
C MET A 170 -0.52 -31.28 13.55
N PRO A 171 -1.65 -30.55 13.61
CA PRO A 171 -1.67 -29.12 13.33
C PRO A 171 -0.81 -28.32 14.31
N VAL A 172 -0.20 -27.24 13.81
CA VAL A 172 0.62 -26.31 14.60
C VAL A 172 -0.21 -25.07 14.90
N PRO A 173 -0.39 -24.68 16.18
CA PRO A 173 -1.03 -23.43 16.53
C PRO A 173 -0.11 -22.25 16.22
N VAL A 174 -0.66 -21.24 15.55
CA VAL A 174 0.06 -20.01 15.18
C VAL A 174 -0.75 -18.80 15.62
N ALA A 175 -0.10 -17.90 16.38
CA ALA A 175 -0.63 -16.61 16.79
C ALA A 175 -0.53 -15.62 15.63
N VAL A 176 -1.66 -15.19 15.10
CA VAL A 176 -1.77 -14.23 14.00
C VAL A 176 -1.97 -12.84 14.59
N LEU A 177 -1.02 -11.93 14.34
CA LEU A 177 -1.09 -10.53 14.77
C LEU A 177 -1.43 -9.66 13.57
N ILE A 178 -2.51 -8.88 13.64
CA ILE A 178 -3.04 -8.20 12.45
C ILE A 178 -3.11 -6.69 12.68
N GLU A 179 -2.55 -5.94 11.73
CA GLU A 179 -2.63 -4.49 11.70
C GLU A 179 -3.23 -4.02 10.37
N MET A 180 -4.12 -3.04 10.42
CA MET A 180 -4.79 -2.43 9.27
C MET A 180 -4.26 -1.02 9.01
N LYS A 181 -3.86 -0.76 7.77
CA LYS A 181 -3.48 0.56 7.28
C LYS A 181 -4.40 0.96 6.14
N ASN A 182 -5.50 1.62 6.48
CA ASN A 182 -6.49 2.12 5.53
C ASN A 182 -6.12 3.51 4.98
N LEU A 183 -4.89 3.66 4.50
CA LEU A 183 -4.36 4.91 3.96
C LEU A 183 -4.46 4.92 2.44
N ARG A 184 -4.81 6.08 1.85
CA ARG A 184 -4.79 6.28 0.40
C ARG A 184 -3.39 6.60 -0.13
N THR A 185 -2.40 5.83 0.32
CA THR A 185 -1.03 5.81 -0.21
C THR A 185 -0.68 4.37 -0.58
N TRP A 186 0.40 4.18 -1.33
CA TRP A 186 1.05 2.88 -1.46
C TRP A 186 2.01 2.72 -0.28
N LEU A 187 2.03 1.53 0.31
CA LEU A 187 3.05 1.19 1.30
C LEU A 187 4.32 0.68 0.62
N TYR A 188 5.46 1.22 1.02
CA TYR A 188 6.81 0.84 0.64
C TYR A 188 7.53 0.17 1.82
N ALA A 189 8.61 -0.57 1.52
CA ALA A 189 9.31 -1.37 2.53
C ALA A 189 9.85 -0.50 3.69
N LYS A 190 10.23 0.74 3.40
CA LYS A 190 10.73 1.69 4.39
C LYS A 190 9.64 2.47 5.12
N ASP A 191 8.37 2.32 4.78
CA ASP A 191 7.32 3.11 5.40
C ASP A 191 7.14 2.69 6.87
N PRO A 192 7.08 3.65 7.83
CA PRO A 192 6.93 3.33 9.25
C PRO A 192 5.71 2.45 9.56
N GLU A 193 4.64 2.61 8.78
CA GLU A 193 3.40 1.84 8.90
C GLU A 193 3.62 0.33 8.73
N VAL A 194 4.57 -0.09 7.88
CA VAL A 194 4.94 -1.50 7.71
C VAL A 194 5.60 -2.01 8.99
N TRP A 195 6.51 -1.23 9.56
CA TRP A 195 7.29 -1.62 10.72
C TRP A 195 6.53 -1.59 12.04
N GLN A 196 5.36 -0.93 12.10
CA GLN A 196 4.51 -0.94 13.30
C GLN A 196 4.07 -2.35 13.70
N VAL A 197 3.56 -3.16 12.77
CA VAL A 197 3.13 -4.54 13.06
C VAL A 197 4.33 -5.46 13.29
N LEU A 198 5.40 -5.29 12.51
CA LEU A 198 6.61 -6.08 12.61
C LEU A 198 7.29 -5.88 13.96
N ARG A 199 7.35 -4.64 14.46
CA ARG A 199 7.87 -4.33 15.80
C ARG A 199 7.08 -5.03 16.91
N LYS A 200 5.74 -4.95 16.86
CA LYS A 200 4.87 -5.61 17.86
C LYS A 200 5.09 -7.12 17.86
N ALA A 201 5.19 -7.72 16.67
CA ALA A 201 5.44 -9.15 16.52
C ALA A 201 6.85 -9.58 16.95
N GLN A 202 7.87 -8.78 16.67
CA GLN A 202 9.26 -9.08 17.04
C GLN A 202 9.39 -9.08 18.56
N ARG A 203 8.83 -8.06 19.22
CA ARG A 203 8.86 -7.99 20.68
C ARG A 203 8.09 -9.13 21.34
N LEU A 204 6.95 -9.55 20.78
CA LEU A 204 6.25 -10.74 21.27
C LEU A 204 7.10 -12.02 21.08
N GLN A 205 7.72 -12.18 19.91
CA GLN A 205 8.57 -13.34 19.60
C GLN A 205 9.80 -13.43 20.52
N LEU A 206 10.39 -12.28 20.89
CA LEU A 206 11.49 -12.22 21.86
C LEU A 206 11.03 -12.44 23.30
N HIS A 207 9.80 -12.03 23.64
CA HIS A 207 9.20 -12.28 24.96
C HIS A 207 8.93 -13.77 25.19
N ASP A 208 8.40 -14.47 24.19
CA ASP A 208 8.21 -15.92 24.20
C ASP A 208 8.80 -16.55 22.92
N PRO A 209 10.07 -17.02 22.97
CA PRO A 209 10.74 -17.66 21.84
C PRO A 209 10.06 -18.94 21.33
N SER A 210 9.22 -19.58 22.16
CA SER A 210 8.53 -20.82 21.80
C SER A 210 7.25 -20.60 21.00
N LEU A 211 6.70 -19.37 21.03
CA LEU A 211 5.47 -19.01 20.36
C LEU A 211 5.65 -18.93 18.84
N ASN A 212 4.72 -19.48 18.06
CA ASN A 212 4.68 -19.29 16.62
C ASN A 212 3.94 -17.97 16.33
N VAL A 213 4.68 -16.90 16.05
CA VAL A 213 4.12 -15.58 15.76
C VAL A 213 4.07 -15.35 14.24
N PHE A 214 2.92 -14.96 13.72
CA PHE A 214 2.72 -14.62 12.32
C PHE A 214 2.16 -13.20 12.17
N PRO A 215 2.99 -12.22 11.80
CA PRO A 215 2.53 -10.87 11.52
C PRO A 215 1.78 -10.78 10.19
N VAL A 216 0.66 -10.04 10.18
CA VAL A 216 -0.16 -9.78 9.00
C VAL A 216 -0.42 -8.28 8.89
N LEU A 217 0.01 -7.69 7.79
CA LEU A 217 -0.29 -6.31 7.42
C LEU A 217 -1.44 -6.30 6.41
N VAL A 218 -2.57 -5.70 6.78
CA VAL A 218 -3.67 -5.42 5.86
C VAL A 218 -3.57 -3.97 5.43
N CYS A 219 -3.54 -3.71 4.13
CA CYS A 219 -3.44 -2.35 3.61
C CYS A 219 -4.24 -2.19 2.34
N ARG A 220 -4.44 -0.95 1.92
CA ARG A 220 -5.10 -0.65 0.65
C ARG A 220 -4.26 -1.13 -0.55
N ARG A 221 -3.00 -0.70 -0.62
CA ARG A 221 -2.02 -1.05 -1.67
C ARG A 221 -0.64 -1.17 -1.07
N ALA A 222 0.14 -2.13 -1.57
CA ALA A 222 1.55 -2.27 -1.23
C ALA A 222 2.40 -2.41 -2.49
N HIS A 223 3.59 -1.82 -2.45
CA HIS A 223 4.58 -2.04 -3.48
C HIS A 223 5.04 -3.51 -3.49
N ALA A 224 5.43 -4.04 -4.66
CA ALA A 224 5.80 -5.44 -4.82
C ALA A 224 6.91 -5.87 -3.85
N GLN A 225 7.88 -4.99 -3.60
CA GLN A 225 8.96 -5.21 -2.64
C GLN A 225 8.49 -5.49 -1.22
N VAL A 226 7.37 -4.91 -0.76
CA VAL A 226 6.85 -5.20 0.60
C VAL A 226 6.35 -6.64 0.67
N ARG A 227 5.82 -7.18 -0.43
CA ARG A 227 5.35 -8.57 -0.50
C ARG A 227 6.52 -9.56 -0.55
N TRP A 228 7.56 -9.23 -1.32
CA TRP A 228 8.80 -10.03 -1.35
C TRP A 228 9.50 -10.02 0.01
N MET A 229 9.62 -8.84 0.62
CA MET A 229 10.06 -8.68 2.01
C MET A 229 9.24 -9.58 2.96
N GLY A 230 7.92 -9.62 2.78
CA GLY A 230 7.03 -10.50 3.55
C GLY A 230 7.44 -11.96 3.53
N GLN A 231 7.74 -12.50 2.35
CA GLN A 231 8.16 -13.89 2.18
C GLN A 231 9.50 -14.18 2.86
N GLN A 232 10.44 -13.25 2.80
CA GLN A 232 11.78 -13.40 3.36
C GLN A 232 11.84 -13.22 4.88
N LEU A 233 11.07 -12.24 5.39
CA LEU A 233 11.04 -11.91 6.81
C LEU A 233 10.05 -12.77 7.60
N GLY A 234 9.02 -13.32 6.96
CA GLY A 234 8.01 -14.15 7.64
C GLY A 234 6.73 -13.40 8.01
N PHE A 235 6.30 -12.40 7.23
CA PHE A 235 4.99 -11.75 7.40
C PHE A 235 4.18 -11.73 6.10
N MET A 236 2.87 -11.52 6.20
CA MET A 236 1.99 -11.46 5.03
C MET A 236 1.39 -10.08 4.83
N VAL A 237 1.34 -9.64 3.58
CA VAL A 237 0.60 -8.44 3.16
C VAL A 237 -0.72 -8.85 2.51
N ILE A 238 -1.82 -8.26 2.96
CA ILE A 238 -3.14 -8.41 2.36
C ILE A 238 -3.57 -7.06 1.79
N GLU A 239 -3.61 -6.96 0.47
CA GLU A 239 -4.11 -5.76 -0.21
C GLU A 239 -5.64 -5.81 -0.33
N THR A 240 -6.34 -4.86 0.30
CA THR A 240 -7.80 -4.73 0.16
C THR A 240 -8.20 -4.16 -1.19
N LYS A 241 -7.29 -3.40 -1.82
CA LYS A 241 -7.52 -2.60 -3.05
C LYS A 241 -8.67 -1.61 -2.94
N ALA A 242 -9.12 -1.34 -1.72
CA ALA A 242 -10.23 -0.45 -1.42
C ALA A 242 -9.87 0.42 -0.22
N ASN A 243 -10.16 1.72 -0.32
CA ASN A 243 -10.02 2.64 0.79
C ASN A 243 -11.40 2.83 1.43
N PHE A 244 -11.63 2.21 2.59
CA PHE A 244 -12.91 2.34 3.29
C PHE A 244 -13.07 3.74 3.88
N ILE A 245 -14.23 4.37 3.74
CA ILE A 245 -14.44 5.76 4.18
C ILE A 245 -15.58 5.94 5.18
N GLY A 246 -16.15 4.84 5.69
CA GLY A 246 -17.15 4.88 6.74
C GLY A 246 -18.49 5.44 6.27
N THR A 247 -19.19 6.16 7.14
CA THR A 247 -20.54 6.69 6.90
C THR A 247 -20.50 8.10 6.32
N VAL A 248 -20.01 8.21 5.10
CA VAL A 248 -20.07 9.47 4.33
C VAL A 248 -21.25 9.45 3.37
N ASP A 249 -21.67 10.64 2.94
CA ASP A 249 -22.67 10.77 1.90
C ASP A 249 -22.17 10.20 0.56
N GLU A 250 -22.98 9.35 -0.08
CA GLU A 250 -22.59 8.65 -1.31
C GLU A 250 -22.43 9.60 -2.51
N ARG A 251 -23.16 10.72 -2.53
CA ARG A 251 -22.98 11.75 -3.58
C ARG A 251 -21.64 12.43 -3.42
N ASP A 252 -21.25 12.77 -2.19
CA ASP A 252 -19.94 13.34 -1.88
C ASP A 252 -18.80 12.37 -2.21
N ALA A 253 -18.95 11.10 -1.84
CA ALA A 253 -18.00 10.05 -2.19
C ALA A 253 -17.84 9.90 -3.71
N ARG A 254 -18.96 9.88 -4.46
CA ARG A 254 -18.95 9.79 -5.92
C ARG A 254 -18.24 10.98 -6.57
N GLU A 255 -18.48 12.20 -6.07
CA GLU A 255 -17.81 13.41 -6.59
C GLU A 255 -16.28 13.30 -6.46
N VAL A 256 -15.79 12.85 -5.29
CA VAL A 256 -14.35 12.63 -5.07
C VAL A 256 -13.81 11.48 -5.93
N ARG A 257 -14.53 10.36 -6.05
CA ARG A 257 -14.13 9.23 -6.91
C ARG A 257 -13.92 9.65 -8.35
N THR A 258 -14.91 10.33 -8.93
CA THR A 258 -14.91 10.67 -10.34
C THR A 258 -13.90 11.77 -10.66
N GLU A 259 -13.88 12.85 -9.86
CA GLU A 259 -13.07 14.02 -10.22
C GLU A 259 -11.62 13.95 -9.74
N LEU A 260 -11.29 13.17 -8.71
CA LEU A 260 -9.89 12.93 -8.31
C LEU A 260 -9.37 11.56 -8.77
N GLN A 261 -10.18 10.79 -9.50
CA GLN A 261 -9.89 9.41 -9.89
C GLN A 261 -9.62 8.48 -8.71
N PHE A 262 -10.21 8.78 -7.55
CA PHE A 262 -10.12 7.94 -6.35
C PHE A 262 -11.13 6.80 -6.43
N ILE A 263 -11.12 6.04 -7.53
CA ILE A 263 -12.13 5.02 -7.86
C ILE A 263 -12.28 3.92 -6.79
N ASP A 264 -11.24 3.74 -5.99
CA ASP A 264 -11.11 2.72 -4.96
C ASP A 264 -11.75 3.10 -3.62
N LEU A 265 -12.30 4.31 -3.48
CA LEU A 265 -13.02 4.68 -2.27
C LEU A 265 -14.26 3.81 -2.08
N LYS A 266 -14.46 3.23 -0.91
CA LYS A 266 -15.62 2.40 -0.59
C LYS A 266 -16.37 2.94 0.62
N VAL A 267 -17.63 3.32 0.43
CA VAL A 267 -18.51 3.74 1.53
C VAL A 267 -18.86 2.52 2.39
N GLY A 268 -18.89 2.73 3.70
CA GLY A 268 -19.06 1.68 4.70
C GLY A 268 -17.77 0.93 5.04
N ALA A 269 -17.95 -0.23 5.67
CA ALA A 269 -16.90 -1.07 6.21
C ALA A 269 -17.08 -2.56 5.84
N GLU A 270 -17.70 -2.82 4.68
CA GLU A 270 -17.99 -4.18 4.26
C GLU A 270 -16.75 -4.84 3.63
N PRO A 271 -16.23 -5.96 4.17
CA PRO A 271 -15.04 -6.63 3.63
C PRO A 271 -15.23 -7.13 2.20
N SER A 272 -14.13 -7.23 1.45
CA SER A 272 -14.15 -7.87 0.12
C SER A 272 -14.16 -9.40 0.25
N LYS A 273 -14.76 -10.10 -0.73
CA LYS A 273 -14.69 -11.57 -0.82
C LYS A 273 -13.25 -12.09 -0.86
N ALA A 274 -12.35 -11.34 -1.50
CA ALA A 274 -10.93 -11.65 -1.56
C ALA A 274 -10.29 -11.61 -0.18
N MET A 275 -10.56 -10.56 0.62
CA MET A 275 -10.04 -10.46 1.99
C MET A 275 -10.55 -11.61 2.88
N ILE A 276 -11.85 -11.92 2.80
CA ILE A 276 -12.43 -13.08 3.53
C ILE A 276 -11.74 -14.38 3.11
N LYS A 277 -11.58 -14.60 1.80
CA LYS A 277 -10.90 -15.80 1.26
C LYS A 277 -9.46 -15.92 1.75
N THR A 278 -8.73 -14.80 1.84
CA THR A 278 -7.35 -14.82 2.36
C THR A 278 -7.30 -15.28 3.81
N PHE A 279 -8.18 -14.76 4.67
CA PHE A 279 -8.27 -15.23 6.06
C PHE A 279 -8.77 -16.67 6.19
N ALA A 280 -9.67 -17.11 5.29
CA ALA A 280 -10.26 -18.45 5.34
C ALA A 280 -9.34 -19.54 4.76
N ALA A 281 -8.56 -19.25 3.71
CA ALA A 281 -7.84 -20.29 2.97
C ALA A 281 -6.32 -20.06 2.92
N THR A 282 -5.88 -18.81 2.78
CA THR A 282 -4.47 -18.50 2.56
C THR A 282 -3.69 -18.48 3.87
N ILE A 283 -4.19 -17.76 4.88
CA ILE A 283 -3.53 -17.66 6.19
C ILE A 283 -3.38 -19.04 6.84
N PRO A 284 -4.43 -19.87 7.00
CA PRO A 284 -4.30 -21.18 7.65
C PRO A 284 -3.32 -22.11 6.92
N ARG A 285 -3.25 -22.02 5.59
CA ARG A 285 -2.35 -22.86 4.77
C ARG A 285 -0.88 -22.54 5.00
N TRP A 286 -0.55 -21.25 5.18
CA TRP A 286 0.83 -20.77 5.17
C TRP A 286 1.35 -20.31 6.53
N ALA A 287 0.49 -20.20 7.54
CA ALA A 287 0.84 -19.61 8.83
C ALA A 287 2.05 -20.28 9.51
N ALA A 288 2.15 -21.61 9.49
CA ALA A 288 3.31 -22.31 10.07
C ALA A 288 4.62 -21.95 9.36
N HIS A 289 4.59 -21.83 8.03
CA HIS A 289 5.76 -21.46 7.25
C HIS A 289 6.21 -20.03 7.57
N TYR A 290 5.30 -19.05 7.49
CA TYR A 290 5.63 -17.66 7.80
C TYR A 290 6.08 -17.48 9.26
N ALA A 291 5.42 -18.14 10.22
CA ALA A 291 5.82 -18.07 11.63
C ALA A 291 7.21 -18.67 11.89
N SER A 292 7.53 -19.78 11.21
CA SER A 292 8.88 -20.37 11.29
C SER A 292 9.94 -19.42 10.73
N THR A 293 9.69 -18.81 9.57
CA THR A 293 10.59 -17.81 8.98
C THR A 293 10.75 -16.62 9.92
N TRP A 294 9.64 -16.07 10.43
CA TRP A 294 9.62 -14.95 11.35
C TRP A 294 10.47 -15.19 12.60
N ARG A 295 10.29 -16.35 13.23
CA ARG A 295 11.08 -16.75 14.40
C ARG A 295 12.56 -16.78 14.08
N THR A 296 12.96 -17.42 12.97
CA THR A 296 14.37 -17.48 12.56
C THR A 296 14.95 -16.08 12.39
N ARG A 297 14.23 -15.17 11.72
CA ARG A 297 14.68 -13.79 11.49
C ARG A 297 14.72 -12.93 12.74
N CYS A 298 13.84 -13.16 13.71
CA CYS A 298 13.88 -12.45 14.98
C CYS A 298 15.09 -12.81 15.85
N HIS A 299 15.70 -13.98 15.64
CA HIS A 299 16.84 -14.46 16.41
C HIS A 299 18.18 -14.36 15.66
N ASP A 300 18.16 -14.02 14.38
CA ASP A 300 19.35 -13.75 13.58
C ASP A 300 19.72 -12.26 13.69
N PRO A 301 20.87 -11.90 14.30
CA PRO A 301 21.26 -10.50 14.46
C PRO A 301 21.31 -9.72 13.15
N SER A 302 21.68 -10.36 12.04
CA SER A 302 21.74 -9.73 10.72
C SER A 302 20.38 -9.23 10.21
N PHE A 303 19.29 -9.75 10.77
CA PHE A 303 17.93 -9.28 10.53
C PHE A 303 17.38 -8.50 11.72
N ALA A 304 17.56 -9.01 12.94
CA ALA A 304 16.94 -8.47 14.14
C ALA A 304 17.35 -7.01 14.44
N ASP A 305 18.62 -6.68 14.25
CA ASP A 305 19.19 -5.36 14.54
C ASP A 305 18.65 -4.29 13.59
N PRO A 306 18.75 -4.44 12.24
CA PRO A 306 18.20 -3.45 11.33
C PRO A 306 16.67 -3.37 11.39
N MET A 307 15.95 -4.48 11.66
CA MET A 307 14.51 -4.42 11.92
C MET A 307 14.18 -3.53 13.13
N ALA A 308 15.01 -3.54 14.19
CA ALA A 308 14.80 -2.70 15.36
C ALA A 308 15.02 -1.21 15.05
N VAL A 309 16.01 -0.89 14.20
CA VAL A 309 16.24 0.48 13.70
C VAL A 309 15.04 0.95 12.88
N LEU A 310 14.59 0.16 11.90
CA LEU A 310 13.44 0.49 11.05
C LEU A 310 12.12 0.62 11.82
N ALA A 311 12.04 -0.02 12.99
CA ALA A 311 10.89 0.01 13.87
C ALA A 311 10.86 1.22 14.83
N SER A 312 11.99 1.91 15.02
CA SER A 312 12.14 2.92 16.08
C SER A 312 12.71 4.26 15.61
N SER A 313 13.59 4.26 14.61
CA SER A 313 14.22 5.48 14.10
C SER A 313 13.22 6.35 13.33
N ARG A 314 13.36 7.65 13.56
CA ARG A 314 12.68 8.74 12.83
C ARG A 314 13.58 9.42 11.81
N ASP A 315 14.86 9.05 11.77
CA ASP A 315 15.82 9.58 10.80
C ASP A 315 15.75 8.75 9.52
N ASP A 316 15.50 9.41 8.39
CA ASP A 316 15.40 8.73 7.10
C ASP A 316 16.74 8.11 6.68
N ALA A 317 17.89 8.70 7.05
CA ALA A 317 19.21 8.17 6.71
C ALA A 317 19.49 6.86 7.45
N GLU A 318 19.26 6.82 8.77
CA GLU A 318 19.41 5.59 9.57
C GLU A 318 18.48 4.48 9.07
N ARG A 319 17.28 4.84 8.62
CA ARG A 319 16.34 3.87 8.04
C ARG A 319 16.80 3.37 6.69
N ASP A 320 17.36 4.23 5.84
CA ASP A 320 17.89 3.82 4.55
C ASP A 320 19.11 2.89 4.74
N ASP A 321 20.00 3.18 5.69
CA ASP A 321 21.13 2.30 6.06
C ASP A 321 20.65 0.94 6.58
N ALA A 322 19.68 0.92 7.50
CA ALA A 322 19.11 -0.32 8.03
C ALA A 322 18.36 -1.13 6.96
N MET A 323 17.73 -0.48 5.98
CA MET A 323 17.16 -1.17 4.83
C MET A 323 18.25 -1.85 4.00
N GLU A 324 19.40 -1.20 3.81
CA GLU A 324 20.53 -1.76 3.07
C GLU A 324 21.14 -2.96 3.80
N GLU A 325 21.37 -2.87 5.11
CA GLU A 325 21.84 -3.99 5.94
C GLU A 325 20.92 -5.23 5.82
N LEU A 326 19.62 -5.01 5.82
CA LEU A 326 18.64 -6.07 5.61
C LEU A 326 18.72 -6.69 4.21
N LEU A 327 18.94 -5.87 3.18
CA LEU A 327 19.13 -6.34 1.81
C LEU A 327 20.37 -7.22 1.71
N GLU A 328 21.49 -6.77 2.27
CA GLU A 328 22.75 -7.53 2.32
C GLU A 328 22.59 -8.86 3.05
N ALA A 329 21.91 -8.86 4.21
CA ALA A 329 21.62 -10.09 4.96
C ALA A 329 20.76 -11.09 4.16
N SER A 330 19.84 -10.58 3.34
CA SER A 330 18.99 -11.40 2.47
C SER A 330 19.76 -11.97 1.27
N GLU A 331 20.63 -11.16 0.66
CA GLU A 331 21.51 -11.58 -0.43
C GLU A 331 22.52 -12.64 0.05
N ALA A 332 23.08 -12.50 1.25
CA ALA A 332 24.00 -13.47 1.85
C ALA A 332 23.36 -14.86 2.07
N LEU A 333 22.03 -14.93 2.13
CA LEU A 333 21.26 -16.17 2.27
C LEU A 333 20.63 -16.65 0.97
N ASP A 334 21.02 -16.04 -0.17
CA ASP A 334 20.49 -16.34 -1.50
C ASP A 334 18.95 -16.31 -1.55
N LEU A 335 18.34 -15.40 -0.78
CA LEU A 335 16.90 -15.20 -0.81
C LEU A 335 16.54 -14.46 -2.10
N PRO A 336 15.41 -14.81 -2.76
CA PRO A 336 15.04 -14.24 -4.05
C PRO A 336 15.01 -12.71 -4.01
N GLY A 337 15.73 -12.06 -4.94
CA GLY A 337 16.15 -10.66 -4.90
C GLY A 337 15.10 -9.65 -4.44
N TRP A 338 15.48 -8.86 -3.44
CA TRP A 338 14.67 -7.82 -2.82
C TRP A 338 14.85 -6.44 -3.50
N ARG A 339 15.95 -6.30 -4.27
CA ARG A 339 16.23 -5.15 -5.15
C ARG A 339 15.35 -5.21 -6.39
N LEU A 340 14.75 -4.06 -6.73
CA LEU A 340 13.94 -3.89 -7.96
C LEU A 340 14.77 -3.86 -9.25
N ASN A 341 16.09 -4.06 -9.18
CA ASN A 341 16.94 -4.11 -10.35
C ASN A 341 17.05 -5.56 -10.83
N ASP A 342 16.02 -5.99 -11.56
CA ASP A 342 16.14 -6.92 -12.70
C ASP A 342 14.80 -7.21 -13.41
N TYR A 343 13.80 -6.33 -13.28
CA TYR A 343 12.78 -6.26 -14.34
C TYR A 343 13.36 -5.51 -15.55
N ARG A 344 14.24 -6.17 -16.30
CA ARG A 344 14.32 -5.92 -17.73
C ARG A 344 13.05 -6.55 -18.31
N PRO A 345 12.20 -5.82 -19.04
CA PRO A 345 11.26 -6.49 -19.93
C PRO A 345 12.08 -7.47 -20.76
N SER A 346 11.68 -8.75 -20.79
CA SER A 346 12.25 -9.71 -21.73
C SER A 346 12.23 -9.07 -23.10
N ARG A 347 13.36 -9.15 -23.81
CA ARG A 347 13.42 -8.76 -25.22
C ARG A 347 12.42 -9.57 -26.06
N ASP A 348 12.02 -10.74 -25.54
CA ASP A 348 11.06 -11.68 -26.12
C ASP A 348 9.59 -11.22 -26.02
N ASP A 349 9.28 -10.09 -25.36
CA ASP A 349 7.93 -9.49 -25.38
C ASP A 349 7.79 -8.34 -26.41
N GLN A 350 8.79 -8.14 -27.29
CA GLN A 350 8.79 -7.11 -28.35
C GLN A 350 8.75 -7.64 -29.79
N ASP A 351 8.90 -8.95 -30.00
CA ASP A 351 8.90 -9.56 -31.32
C ASP A 351 7.70 -10.51 -31.48
N ASP A 352 6.51 -9.95 -31.60
CA ASP A 352 5.31 -10.62 -32.16
C ASP A 352 4.47 -9.56 -32.91
N VAL A 353 5.13 -8.83 -33.80
CA VAL A 353 4.46 -8.18 -34.93
C VAL A 353 4.82 -9.02 -36.15
N ASP A 354 3.89 -9.89 -36.55
CA ASP A 354 3.90 -10.56 -37.85
C ASP A 354 3.87 -9.48 -38.95
N GLU A 355 5.04 -9.01 -39.36
CA GLU A 355 5.28 -8.38 -40.66
C GLU A 355 5.97 -9.43 -41.55
N ASP A 356 5.19 -10.35 -42.13
CA ASP A 356 5.58 -11.13 -43.31
C ASP A 356 4.31 -11.65 -44.02
N ASP A 357 3.57 -10.71 -44.60
CA ASP A 357 2.77 -10.93 -45.82
C ASP A 357 3.10 -9.76 -46.76
N ILE A 358 4.28 -9.82 -47.38
CA ILE A 358 4.58 -9.06 -48.58
C ILE A 358 4.91 -10.07 -49.69
N ASP A 359 3.86 -10.43 -50.42
CA ASP A 359 3.92 -10.96 -51.78
C ASP A 359 4.71 -9.97 -52.66
N GLU A 360 5.94 -10.32 -53.03
CA GLU A 360 6.56 -9.83 -54.27
C GLU A 360 7.48 -10.92 -54.85
N ASP A 361 6.90 -11.88 -55.58
CA ASP A 361 7.62 -12.61 -56.63
C ASP A 361 7.40 -11.93 -58.00
N VAL A 362 8.53 -11.36 -58.42
CA VAL A 362 9.08 -10.86 -59.70
C VAL A 362 8.59 -11.65 -60.96
N PRO A 363 8.67 -11.07 -62.17
CA PRO A 363 7.88 -11.41 -63.37
C PRO A 363 8.41 -12.59 -64.20
N GLY A 364 7.48 -13.15 -64.99
CA GLY A 364 7.69 -13.91 -66.23
C GLY A 364 6.68 -13.46 -67.28
#